data_AF-A0A9N9D5X8-F1
#
_entry.id   AF-A0A9N9D5X8-F1
#
_cell.length_a   1.000
_cell.length_b   1.000
_cell.length_c   1.000
_cell.angle_alpha   90.00
_cell.angle_beta   90.00
_cell.angle_gamma   90.00
#
_symmetry.space_group_name_H-M   'P 1'
#
loop_
_entity.id
_entity.type
_entity.pdbx_description
1 polymer ?
#
loop_
_entity_poly.entity_id
_entity_poly.type
_entity_poly.pdbx_seq_one_letter_code
_entity_poly.pdbx_strand_id
1 'polypeptide(L)'
;MSPQEPSGPGVYDIPLITDRLLDEILKLLRNSRKISLTIKNYSQSILENPKVYFRAGTAPSGIPNAKLSNYKGLAWGARKTEYSNIGTAGVIVYQIKGQNKSLAVMWSIPFLYISGYKNLWNVEVYEGLKEANRELFRDMCHHSPNRGNSNPFAGELSGGWRYDGTMGDAGQAILVVNFKDGTDGDDALPNSKN
;
A
#
# COMPACT_ATOMS: atom_id res chain seq x y z
N MET A 1 -6.26 27.62 18.17
CA MET A 1 -5.32 26.48 18.16
C MET A 1 -5.21 25.98 16.74
N SER A 2 -4.03 26.02 16.13
CA SER A 2 -3.82 25.30 14.87
C SER A 2 -4.03 23.80 15.12
N PRO A 3 -4.65 23.05 14.21
CA PRO A 3 -4.75 21.59 14.33
C PRO A 3 -3.34 21.01 14.50
N GLN A 4 -3.16 20.11 15.46
CA GLN A 4 -1.90 19.40 15.62
C GLN A 4 -1.68 18.53 14.37
N GLU A 5 -0.53 18.68 13.72
CA GLU A 5 -0.19 17.87 12.55
C GLU A 5 -0.15 16.38 12.93
N PRO A 6 -0.57 15.47 12.03
CA PRO A 6 -0.44 14.03 12.26
C PRO A 6 1.00 13.64 12.55
N SER A 7 1.19 12.77 13.54
CA SER A 7 2.53 12.36 14.00
C SER A 7 2.74 10.85 14.08
N GLY A 8 1.82 10.05 13.53
CA GLY A 8 1.90 8.59 13.62
C GLY A 8 0.95 7.86 12.69
N PRO A 9 0.80 6.53 12.88
CA PRO A 9 -0.08 5.72 12.06
C PRO A 9 -1.57 6.04 12.29
N GLY A 10 -2.36 6.07 11.22
CA GLY A 10 -3.77 6.39 11.29
C GLY A 10 -4.45 6.48 9.93
N VAL A 11 -5.70 6.93 9.94
CA VAL A 11 -6.46 7.30 8.73
C VAL A 11 -6.64 8.80 8.72
N TYR A 12 -6.32 9.43 7.60
CA TYR A 12 -6.28 10.88 7.46
C TYR A 12 -6.95 11.31 6.15
N ASP A 13 -7.30 12.60 6.06
CA ASP A 13 -7.52 13.22 4.76
C ASP A 13 -6.23 13.18 3.95
N ILE A 14 -6.33 12.83 2.67
CA ILE A 14 -5.16 12.61 1.82
C ILE A 14 -4.18 13.80 1.81
N PRO A 15 -4.61 15.08 1.80
CA PRO A 15 -3.69 16.23 1.89
C PRO A 15 -2.82 16.26 3.14
N LEU A 16 -3.25 15.59 4.22
CA LEU A 16 -2.48 15.48 5.48
C LEU A 16 -1.46 14.32 5.44
N ILE A 17 -1.55 13.43 4.44
CA ILE A 17 -0.60 12.33 4.23
C ILE A 17 0.56 12.84 3.37
N THR A 18 1.46 13.55 4.04
CA THR A 18 2.67 14.14 3.49
C THR A 18 3.88 13.21 3.63
N ASP A 19 4.95 13.50 2.89
CA ASP A 19 6.23 12.78 3.04
C ASP A 19 6.76 12.88 4.46
N ARG A 20 6.57 14.05 5.12
CA ARG A 20 6.92 14.26 6.52
C ARG A 20 6.23 13.25 7.44
N LEU A 21 4.92 13.02 7.27
CA LEU A 21 4.19 12.03 8.07
C LEU A 21 4.75 10.62 7.84
N LEU A 22 5.01 10.26 6.59
CA LEU A 22 5.52 8.93 6.25
C LEU A 22 6.94 8.71 6.81
N ASP A 23 7.77 9.73 6.81
CA ASP A 23 9.10 9.74 7.44
C ASP A 23 9.02 9.63 8.96
N GLU A 24 8.10 10.34 9.61
CA GLU A 24 7.90 10.20 11.06
C GLU A 24 7.46 8.78 11.43
N ILE A 25 6.54 8.18 10.65
CA ILE A 25 6.18 6.76 10.82
C ILE A 25 7.41 5.86 10.67
N LEU A 26 8.27 6.08 9.67
CA LEU A 26 9.52 5.34 9.54
C LEU A 26 10.43 5.50 10.76
N LYS A 27 10.56 6.70 11.32
CA LYS A 27 11.39 6.95 12.51
C LYS A 27 10.87 6.18 13.74
N LEU A 28 9.55 6.13 13.94
CA LEU A 28 8.90 5.41 15.03
C LEU A 28 9.19 3.90 15.03
N LEU A 29 9.42 3.30 13.85
CA LEU A 29 9.66 1.86 13.72
C LEU A 29 11.04 1.38 14.20
N ARG A 30 12.03 2.28 14.38
CA ARG A 30 13.37 1.98 14.96
C ARG A 30 14.03 0.67 14.47
N ASN A 31 14.00 0.41 13.17
CA ASN A 31 14.60 -0.80 12.56
C ASN A 31 15.29 -0.47 11.23
N SER A 32 16.25 -1.30 10.81
CA SER A 32 16.97 -1.16 9.54
C SER A 32 16.24 -1.75 8.33
N ARG A 33 15.23 -2.59 8.56
CA ARG A 33 14.30 -3.12 7.55
C ARG A 33 12.88 -2.75 7.95
N LYS A 34 12.34 -1.71 7.32
CA LYS A 34 11.05 -1.12 7.66
C LYS A 34 10.43 -0.41 6.47
N ILE A 35 9.12 -0.29 6.54
CA ILE A 35 8.30 0.38 5.54
C ILE A 35 7.32 1.30 6.24
N SER A 36 7.18 2.52 5.72
CA SER A 36 5.97 3.31 5.89
C SER A 36 5.18 3.18 4.59
N LEU A 37 3.88 2.95 4.67
CA LEU A 37 3.03 2.77 3.53
C LEU A 37 1.77 3.60 3.65
N THR A 38 1.26 4.04 2.51
CA THR A 38 -0.03 4.70 2.41
C THR A 38 -0.88 4.12 1.29
N ILE A 39 -2.16 3.96 1.59
CA ILE A 39 -3.21 3.60 0.63
C ILE A 39 -4.18 4.77 0.62
N LYS A 40 -4.14 5.57 -0.44
CA LYS A 40 -4.94 6.79 -0.65
C LYS A 40 -6.14 6.44 -1.52
N ASN A 41 -7.36 6.61 -1.00
CA ASN A 41 -8.57 6.30 -1.73
C ASN A 41 -9.13 7.56 -2.41
N TYR A 42 -8.92 7.64 -3.72
CA TYR A 42 -9.50 8.66 -4.60
C TYR A 42 -10.74 8.14 -5.37
N SER A 43 -11.09 6.87 -5.22
CA SER A 43 -12.28 6.27 -5.83
C SER A 43 -13.56 6.65 -5.08
N GLN A 44 -14.72 6.50 -5.73
CA GLN A 44 -16.02 6.61 -5.07
C GLN A 44 -16.33 5.44 -4.13
N SER A 45 -15.54 4.36 -4.17
CA SER A 45 -15.72 3.19 -3.31
C SER A 45 -15.36 3.49 -1.84
N ILE A 46 -15.94 2.72 -0.92
CA ILE A 46 -15.54 2.72 0.49
C ILE A 46 -14.79 1.43 0.77
N LEU A 47 -13.55 1.54 1.25
CA LEU A 47 -12.75 0.40 1.70
C LEU A 47 -12.98 0.18 3.20
N GLU A 48 -13.33 -1.04 3.60
CA GLU A 48 -13.63 -1.38 4.99
C GLU A 48 -13.02 -2.71 5.44
N ASN A 49 -13.12 -2.99 6.73
CA ASN A 49 -12.63 -4.22 7.37
C ASN A 49 -11.15 -4.53 7.05
N PRO A 50 -10.22 -3.59 7.27
CA PRO A 50 -8.81 -3.83 7.00
C PRO A 50 -8.28 -5.05 7.75
N LYS A 51 -7.65 -5.95 7.02
CA LYS A 51 -6.91 -7.10 7.57
C LYS A 51 -5.47 -7.04 7.10
N VAL A 52 -4.56 -7.52 7.93
CA VAL A 52 -3.15 -7.61 7.57
C VAL A 52 -2.63 -9.00 7.88
N TYR A 53 -1.87 -9.55 6.95
CA TYR A 53 -1.09 -10.76 7.13
C TYR A 53 0.39 -10.44 6.99
N PHE A 54 1.17 -10.86 7.98
CA PHE A 54 2.63 -10.80 7.94
C PHE A 54 3.18 -12.14 7.49
N ARG A 55 3.83 -12.15 6.32
CA ARG A 55 4.70 -13.27 5.94
C ARG A 55 5.99 -13.24 6.77
N ALA A 56 6.49 -12.04 7.04
CA ALA A 56 7.66 -11.75 7.86
C ALA A 56 7.57 -10.35 8.47
N GLY A 57 8.17 -10.17 9.65
CA GLY A 57 8.14 -8.90 10.36
C GLY A 57 6.92 -8.75 11.27
N THR A 58 6.69 -7.52 11.70
CA THR A 58 5.65 -7.12 12.64
C THR A 58 5.35 -5.61 12.50
N ALA A 59 4.36 -5.10 13.20
CA ALA A 59 4.13 -3.67 13.38
C ALA A 59 3.97 -3.36 14.88
N PRO A 60 4.45 -2.19 15.37
CA PRO A 60 4.27 -1.79 16.77
C PRO A 60 2.81 -1.56 17.15
N SER A 61 1.99 -1.15 16.18
CA SER A 61 0.54 -0.96 16.32
C SER A 61 -0.19 -1.84 15.33
N GLY A 62 -1.39 -2.29 15.72
CA GLY A 62 -2.32 -2.93 14.80
C GLY A 62 -2.69 -1.99 13.65
N ILE A 63 -3.15 -2.56 12.53
CA ILE A 63 -3.69 -1.76 11.43
C ILE A 63 -4.91 -0.97 11.93
N PRO A 64 -4.99 0.36 11.69
CA PRO A 64 -6.15 1.16 12.06
C PRO A 64 -7.44 0.55 11.51
N ASN A 65 -8.37 0.18 12.40
CA ASN A 65 -9.65 -0.41 12.02
C ASN A 65 -10.66 0.68 11.61
N ALA A 66 -10.30 1.47 10.60
CA ALA A 66 -11.10 2.56 10.07
C ALA A 66 -11.34 2.38 8.57
N LYS A 67 -12.49 2.87 8.10
CA LYS A 67 -12.87 2.83 6.68
C LYS A 67 -12.11 3.91 5.92
N LEU A 68 -11.76 3.64 4.67
CA LEU A 68 -11.26 4.64 3.74
C LEU A 68 -12.38 5.01 2.78
N SER A 69 -13.10 6.09 3.07
CA SER A 69 -14.01 6.73 2.11
C SER A 69 -13.21 7.53 1.08
N ASN A 70 -13.91 8.08 0.08
CA ASN A 70 -13.33 9.02 -0.88
C ASN A 70 -12.55 10.14 -0.16
N TYR A 71 -11.36 10.46 -0.68
CA TYR A 71 -10.37 11.39 -0.13
C TYR A 71 -9.79 11.08 1.26
N LYS A 72 -9.98 9.86 1.77
CA LYS A 72 -9.26 9.36 2.96
C LYS A 72 -8.14 8.42 2.54
N GLY A 73 -7.10 8.34 3.38
CA GLY A 73 -6.05 7.36 3.19
C GLY A 73 -5.54 6.79 4.51
N LEU A 74 -5.03 5.56 4.43
CA LEU A 74 -4.25 4.95 5.49
C LEU A 74 -2.83 5.51 5.44
N ALA A 75 -2.24 5.83 6.59
CA ALA A 75 -0.80 5.96 6.76
C ALA A 75 -0.37 5.01 7.88
N TRP A 76 0.47 4.03 7.58
CA TRP A 76 0.84 2.98 8.53
C TRP A 76 2.25 2.45 8.25
N GLY A 77 2.78 1.58 9.12
CA GLY A 77 4.13 1.09 8.96
C GLY A 77 4.35 -0.29 9.56
N ALA A 78 5.32 -1.00 8.96
CA ALA A 78 5.72 -2.34 9.34
C ALA A 78 7.24 -2.43 9.38
N ARG A 79 7.77 -3.31 10.23
CA ARG A 79 9.21 -3.51 10.39
C ARG A 79 9.54 -4.98 10.50
N LYS A 80 10.79 -5.29 10.23
CA LYS A 80 11.36 -6.58 10.57
C LYS A 80 11.29 -6.82 12.08
N THR A 81 11.06 -8.07 12.47
CA THR A 81 11.18 -8.53 13.85
C THR A 81 12.61 -8.38 14.34
N GLU A 82 12.79 -7.92 15.57
CA GLU A 82 14.12 -7.77 16.18
C GLU A 82 14.88 -9.09 16.16
N TYR A 83 16.20 -9.01 15.97
CA TYR A 83 17.13 -10.15 15.90
C TYR A 83 16.88 -11.19 14.78
N SER A 84 15.82 -11.05 13.98
CA SER A 84 15.59 -11.89 12.79
C SER A 84 16.67 -11.66 11.70
N ASN A 85 16.79 -12.55 10.72
CA ASN A 85 17.56 -12.31 9.48
C ASN A 85 16.64 -12.24 8.24
N ILE A 86 15.34 -11.97 8.47
CA ILE A 86 14.32 -11.80 7.46
C ILE A 86 13.84 -10.35 7.53
N GLY A 87 13.56 -9.71 6.39
CA GLY A 87 13.09 -8.32 6.35
C GLY A 87 11.63 -8.18 6.79
N THR A 88 10.85 -7.37 6.08
CA THR A 88 9.40 -7.20 6.35
C THR A 88 8.61 -7.46 5.08
N ALA A 89 7.58 -8.30 5.18
CA ALA A 89 6.74 -8.64 4.04
C ALA A 89 5.34 -9.04 4.50
N GLY A 90 4.33 -8.63 3.75
CA GLY A 90 2.94 -8.90 4.08
C GLY A 90 1.97 -8.39 3.04
N VAL A 91 0.69 -8.56 3.34
CA VAL A 91 -0.42 -8.07 2.51
C VAL A 91 -1.47 -7.43 3.42
N ILE A 92 -1.95 -6.27 3.01
CA ILE A 92 -3.14 -5.62 3.56
C ILE A 92 -4.30 -5.92 2.62
N VAL A 93 -5.44 -6.29 3.18
CA VAL A 93 -6.68 -6.50 2.43
C VAL A 93 -7.78 -5.61 2.99
N TYR A 94 -8.47 -4.92 2.10
CA TYR A 94 -9.72 -4.23 2.38
C TYR A 94 -10.86 -4.88 1.61
N GLN A 95 -12.04 -4.94 2.22
CA GLN A 95 -13.27 -5.24 1.52
C GLN A 95 -13.81 -3.98 0.86
N ILE A 96 -14.32 -4.07 -0.36
CA ILE A 96 -14.96 -2.96 -1.05
C ILE A 96 -16.44 -2.97 -0.67
N LYS A 97 -16.88 -1.98 0.11
CA LYS A 97 -18.24 -1.94 0.68
C LYS A 97 -19.30 -2.02 -0.41
N GLY A 98 -20.30 -2.87 -0.20
CA GLY A 98 -21.42 -3.06 -1.13
C GLY A 98 -21.05 -3.87 -2.38
N GLN A 99 -19.83 -4.39 -2.44
CA GLN A 99 -19.36 -5.22 -3.54
C GLN A 99 -18.77 -6.53 -3.00
N ASN A 100 -18.94 -7.62 -3.74
CA ASN A 100 -18.28 -8.88 -3.42
C ASN A 100 -16.83 -8.87 -3.96
N LYS A 101 -16.03 -7.89 -3.55
CA LYS A 101 -14.65 -7.69 -4.01
C LYS A 101 -13.73 -7.23 -2.87
N SER A 102 -12.45 -7.52 -3.03
CA SER A 102 -11.41 -7.15 -2.06
C SER A 102 -10.22 -6.48 -2.75
N LEU A 103 -9.78 -5.34 -2.24
CA LEU A 103 -8.52 -4.68 -2.62
C LEU A 103 -7.39 -5.24 -1.75
N ALA A 104 -6.33 -5.74 -2.39
CA ALA A 104 -5.14 -6.23 -1.72
C ALA A 104 -3.91 -5.38 -2.10
N VAL A 105 -3.06 -5.07 -1.11
CA VAL A 105 -1.79 -4.34 -1.28
C VAL A 105 -0.68 -5.13 -0.59
N MET A 106 0.28 -5.60 -1.37
CA MET A 106 1.41 -6.40 -0.92
C MET A 106 2.68 -5.56 -0.85
N TRP A 107 3.52 -5.83 0.15
CA TRP A 107 4.90 -5.34 0.20
C TRP A 107 5.87 -6.46 0.57
N SER A 108 7.11 -6.33 0.12
CA SER A 108 8.22 -7.19 0.49
C SER A 108 9.51 -6.39 0.46
N ILE A 109 10.20 -6.32 1.59
CA ILE A 109 11.53 -5.75 1.76
C ILE A 109 12.46 -6.86 2.24
N PRO A 110 13.49 -7.25 1.47
CA PRO A 110 14.40 -8.32 1.86
C PRO A 110 15.34 -7.88 2.98
N PHE A 111 15.91 -8.84 3.72
CA PHE A 111 16.95 -8.53 4.69
C PHE A 111 18.28 -8.15 4.01
N LEU A 112 18.67 -8.87 2.96
CA LEU A 112 19.88 -8.60 2.18
C LEU A 112 19.51 -8.36 0.72
N TYR A 113 20.21 -7.42 0.07
CA TYR A 113 20.08 -7.10 -1.35
C TYR A 113 21.19 -7.77 -2.16
N ILE A 114 21.40 -9.07 -1.93
CA ILE A 114 22.31 -9.87 -2.75
C ILE A 114 21.61 -10.30 -4.05
N SER A 115 22.38 -10.50 -5.12
CA SER A 115 21.96 -10.76 -6.51
C SER A 115 20.52 -11.29 -6.67
N GLY A 116 19.61 -10.41 -7.10
CA GLY A 116 18.21 -10.74 -7.43
C GLY A 116 17.17 -10.30 -6.39
N TYR A 117 17.54 -10.14 -5.12
CA TYR A 117 16.60 -9.65 -4.10
C TYR A 117 16.41 -8.14 -4.21
N LYS A 118 15.16 -7.72 -4.33
CA LYS A 118 14.72 -6.33 -4.49
C LYS A 118 13.50 -6.08 -3.60
N ASN A 119 13.22 -4.82 -3.33
CA ASN A 119 11.90 -4.45 -2.82
C ASN A 119 10.85 -4.82 -3.87
N LEU A 120 9.72 -5.36 -3.43
CA LEU A 120 8.59 -5.70 -4.29
C LEU A 120 7.30 -5.18 -3.66
N TRP A 121 6.35 -4.79 -4.49
CA TRP A 121 5.01 -4.43 -4.07
C TRP A 121 4.01 -4.79 -5.17
N ASN A 122 2.75 -4.94 -4.83
CA ASN A 122 1.70 -5.22 -5.80
C ASN A 122 0.35 -4.72 -5.28
N VAL A 123 -0.57 -4.42 -6.19
CA VAL A 123 -1.94 -3.96 -5.92
C VAL A 123 -2.87 -4.72 -6.84
N GLU A 124 -3.84 -5.43 -6.27
CA GLU A 124 -4.80 -6.23 -7.04
C GLU A 124 -6.20 -6.14 -6.41
N VAL A 125 -7.23 -6.24 -7.26
CA VAL A 125 -8.62 -6.40 -6.84
C VAL A 125 -9.07 -7.82 -7.18
N TYR A 126 -9.55 -8.53 -6.16
CA TYR A 126 -10.03 -9.90 -6.28
C TYR A 126 -11.55 -9.96 -6.14
N GLU A 127 -12.17 -10.89 -6.85
CA GLU A 127 -13.54 -11.32 -6.56
C GLU A 127 -13.61 -12.05 -5.22
N GLY A 128 -14.69 -11.81 -4.48
CA GLY A 128 -14.95 -12.38 -3.16
C GLY A 128 -14.38 -11.56 -2.01
N LEU A 129 -14.82 -11.92 -0.80
CA LEU A 129 -14.24 -11.45 0.46
C LEU A 129 -12.97 -12.27 0.74
N LYS A 130 -11.80 -11.70 0.39
CA LYS A 130 -10.50 -12.35 0.58
C LYS A 130 -10.01 -12.14 2.00
N GLU A 131 -9.49 -13.22 2.58
CA GLU A 131 -8.72 -13.16 3.83
C GLU A 131 -7.27 -12.80 3.52
N ALA A 132 -6.68 -11.95 4.36
CA ALA A 132 -5.24 -11.70 4.31
C ALA A 132 -4.52 -12.95 4.83
N ASN A 133 -3.81 -13.68 3.96
CA ASN A 133 -3.15 -14.93 4.34
C ASN A 133 -1.90 -15.22 3.50
N ARG A 134 -1.24 -16.35 3.80
CA ARG A 134 -0.01 -16.81 3.14
C ARG A 134 -0.20 -17.07 1.66
N GLU A 135 -1.35 -17.62 1.27
CA GLU A 135 -1.63 -17.99 -0.11
C GLU A 135 -1.79 -16.75 -0.97
N LEU A 136 -2.58 -15.77 -0.50
CA LEU A 136 -2.74 -14.48 -1.16
C LEU A 136 -1.40 -13.74 -1.29
N PHE A 137 -0.59 -13.70 -0.23
CA PHE A 137 0.74 -13.10 -0.30
C PHE A 137 1.63 -13.77 -1.36
N ARG A 138 1.65 -15.11 -1.40
CA ARG A 138 2.43 -15.87 -2.39
C ARG A 138 1.94 -15.58 -3.81
N ASP A 139 0.62 -15.53 -3.99
CA ASP A 139 -0.04 -15.24 -5.26
C ASP A 139 0.42 -13.88 -5.81
N MET A 140 0.27 -12.82 -5.02
CA MET A 140 0.68 -11.46 -5.40
C MET A 140 2.19 -11.31 -5.63
N CYS A 141 3.03 -12.15 -4.99
CA CYS A 141 4.47 -12.16 -5.25
C CYS A 141 4.85 -12.82 -6.59
N HIS A 142 4.03 -13.73 -7.11
CA HIS A 142 4.30 -14.43 -8.36
C HIS A 142 3.56 -13.82 -9.56
N HIS A 143 2.44 -13.12 -9.32
CA HIS A 143 1.67 -12.43 -10.34
C HIS A 143 2.20 -11.00 -10.59
N SER A 144 3.33 -10.91 -11.29
CA SER A 144 3.88 -9.65 -11.83
C SER A 144 4.02 -8.49 -10.82
N PRO A 145 4.70 -8.68 -9.67
CA PRO A 145 4.89 -7.60 -8.71
C PRO A 145 5.74 -6.47 -9.30
N ASN A 146 5.40 -5.24 -8.91
CA ASN A 146 6.20 -4.06 -9.18
C ASN A 146 7.48 -4.07 -8.35
N ARG A 147 8.58 -3.57 -8.92
CA ARG A 147 9.83 -3.38 -8.20
C ARG A 147 9.76 -2.10 -7.37
N GLY A 148 10.23 -2.15 -6.13
CA GLY A 148 10.59 -0.96 -5.39
C GLY A 148 11.93 -0.44 -5.89
N ASN A 149 11.86 0.51 -6.83
CA ASN A 149 12.99 1.14 -7.51
C ASN A 149 12.79 2.66 -7.65
N SER A 150 11.88 3.23 -6.85
CA SER A 150 11.47 4.63 -6.86
C SER A 150 10.80 5.13 -8.15
N ASN A 151 10.62 4.27 -9.16
CA ASN A 151 9.86 4.63 -10.35
C ASN A 151 8.35 4.52 -10.09
N PRO A 152 7.54 5.38 -10.73
CA PRO A 152 6.09 5.24 -10.71
C PRO A 152 5.65 4.03 -11.53
N PHE A 153 4.67 3.29 -11.00
CA PHE A 153 3.93 2.25 -11.70
C PHE A 153 2.45 2.59 -11.66
N ALA A 154 1.73 2.25 -12.72
CA ALA A 154 0.29 2.36 -12.79
C ALA A 154 -0.30 1.16 -13.53
N GLY A 155 -1.56 0.84 -13.26
CA GLY A 155 -2.23 -0.26 -13.92
C GLY A 155 -3.73 -0.27 -13.65
N GLU A 156 -4.45 -0.93 -14.55
CA GLU A 156 -5.88 -1.22 -14.39
C GLU A 156 -6.10 -2.36 -13.39
N LEU A 157 -7.22 -2.30 -12.68
CA LEU A 157 -7.66 -3.28 -11.70
C LEU A 157 -9.04 -3.82 -12.09
N SER A 158 -9.31 -5.07 -11.73
CA SER A 158 -10.62 -5.68 -11.99
C SER A 158 -11.76 -4.86 -11.38
N GLY A 159 -12.83 -4.65 -12.17
CA GLY A 159 -14.03 -3.92 -11.74
C GLY A 159 -14.02 -2.42 -12.02
N GLY A 160 -13.16 -1.95 -12.94
CA GLY A 160 -13.16 -0.56 -13.39
C GLY A 160 -12.46 0.38 -12.41
N TRP A 161 -11.48 -0.12 -11.67
CA TRP A 161 -10.55 0.71 -10.89
C TRP A 161 -9.19 0.70 -11.55
N ARG A 162 -8.33 1.60 -11.08
CA ARG A 162 -6.91 1.62 -11.41
C ARG A 162 -6.10 2.02 -10.19
N TYR A 163 -4.79 1.82 -10.29
CA TYR A 163 -3.85 2.36 -9.32
C TYR A 163 -2.72 3.11 -10.01
N ASP A 164 -2.11 4.01 -9.26
CA ASP A 164 -0.72 4.41 -9.44
C ASP A 164 0.00 4.40 -8.10
N GLY A 165 1.31 4.21 -8.13
CA GLY A 165 2.10 4.13 -6.92
C GLY A 165 3.60 4.09 -7.14
N THR A 166 4.33 4.24 -6.05
CA THR A 166 5.80 4.22 -6.01
C THR A 166 6.26 3.48 -4.76
N MET A 167 7.41 2.83 -4.85
CA MET A 167 8.07 2.27 -3.67
C MET A 167 9.58 2.50 -3.75
N GLY A 168 10.17 2.99 -2.66
CA GLY A 168 11.63 3.12 -2.53
C GLY A 168 12.35 1.77 -2.60
N ASP A 169 13.65 1.79 -2.92
CA ASP A 169 14.49 0.60 -3.10
C ASP A 169 15.32 0.20 -1.86
N ALA A 170 15.45 1.12 -0.91
CA ALA A 170 16.23 0.93 0.29
C ALA A 170 15.53 0.02 1.32
N GLY A 171 16.30 -0.44 2.32
CA GLY A 171 15.77 -1.20 3.45
C GLY A 171 14.82 -0.40 4.35
N GLN A 172 14.86 0.93 4.25
CA GLN A 172 13.89 1.84 4.85
C GLN A 172 13.12 2.48 3.68
N ALA A 173 11.94 1.95 3.37
CA ALA A 173 11.20 2.35 2.17
C ALA A 173 9.88 3.04 2.51
N ILE A 174 9.43 3.89 1.58
CA ILE A 174 8.08 4.42 1.55
C ILE A 174 7.35 3.75 0.38
N LEU A 175 6.14 3.25 0.61
CA LEU A 175 5.22 2.78 -0.42
C LEU A 175 4.01 3.70 -0.48
N VAL A 176 3.75 4.29 -1.64
CA VAL A 176 2.56 5.09 -1.90
C VAL A 176 1.69 4.36 -2.91
N VAL A 177 0.42 4.16 -2.56
CA VAL A 177 -0.60 3.60 -3.47
C VAL A 177 -1.77 4.56 -3.53
N ASN A 178 -2.13 4.98 -4.74
CA ASN A 178 -3.32 5.75 -5.04
C ASN A 178 -4.34 4.84 -5.72
N PHE A 179 -5.45 4.56 -5.05
CA PHE A 179 -6.56 3.77 -5.59
C PHE A 179 -7.62 4.71 -6.17
N LYS A 180 -7.97 4.52 -7.44
CA LYS A 180 -8.80 5.45 -8.22
C LYS A 180 -9.88 4.70 -8.99
N ASP A 181 -10.96 5.38 -9.31
CA ASP A 181 -11.85 4.91 -10.38
C ASP A 181 -11.07 4.88 -11.71
N GLY A 182 -11.37 3.86 -12.51
CA GLY A 182 -10.91 3.78 -13.89
C GLY A 182 -11.49 4.94 -14.69
N THR A 183 -10.79 5.37 -15.72
CA THR A 183 -11.39 6.33 -16.65
C THR A 183 -12.45 5.59 -17.44
N ASP A 184 -13.73 5.86 -17.18
CA ASP A 184 -14.71 5.83 -18.28
C ASP A 184 -14.11 6.69 -19.41
N GLY A 185 -14.11 6.18 -20.63
CA GLY A 185 -13.30 6.69 -21.75
C GLY A 185 -13.65 8.08 -22.27
N ASP A 186 -13.56 9.12 -21.44
CA ASP A 186 -13.78 10.53 -21.82
C ASP A 186 -12.49 11.38 -21.82
N ASP A 187 -11.33 10.83 -21.46
CA ASP A 187 -10.03 11.49 -21.65
C ASP A 187 -9.33 11.04 -22.95
N ALA A 188 -10.09 10.94 -24.04
CA ALA A 188 -9.49 10.96 -25.37
C ALA A 188 -8.91 12.36 -25.60
N LEU A 189 -7.59 12.49 -25.41
CA LEU A 189 -6.81 13.65 -25.83
C LEU A 189 -7.25 14.09 -27.24
N PRO A 190 -7.54 15.38 -27.48
CA PRO A 190 -7.89 15.82 -28.83
C PRO A 190 -6.71 15.55 -29.76
N ASN A 191 -6.96 14.74 -30.79
CA ASN A 191 -6.05 14.51 -31.90
C ASN A 191 -5.49 15.83 -32.42
N SER A 192 -4.20 16.08 -32.19
CA SER A 192 -3.45 17.05 -32.97
C SER A 192 -3.31 16.50 -34.40
N LYS A 193 -4.22 16.93 -35.27
CA LYS A 193 -3.99 16.86 -36.72
C LYS A 193 -2.89 17.88 -37.04
N ASN A 194 -1.75 17.39 -37.51
CA ASN A 194 -0.93 18.09 -38.50
C ASN A 194 -1.17 17.41 -39.84
#